data_AF-T1JBI3-F1
#
_entry.id   AF-T1JBI3-F1
#
_cell.length_a   1.000
_cell.length_b   1.000
_cell.length_c   1.000
_cell.angle_alpha   90.00
_cell.angle_beta   90.00
_cell.angle_gamma   90.00
#
_symmetry.space_group_name_H-M   'P 1'
#
loop_
_entity.id
_entity.type
_entity.pdbx_description
1 polymer ?
#
loop_
_entity_poly.entity_id
_entity_poly.type
_entity_poly.pdbx_seq_one_letter_code
_entity_poly.pdbx_strand_id
1 'polypeptide(L)'
;MYLFIYFHFFKFFFNCLVKLVVFISLFIVSRLNEYSKSAVLTAHRGRRYGLFLLLTFFLLILYVFFIQNNGTTDRKIDETSSTKTEIDLGYTSTEKQLLFRIMNSANYTDNLTRSKGVMSIKYQGRLGNLMGEYATLYALAKSNKRVPFLLLEMHKLLNIYFDLSIPALDPSIGNIPWIDYVIHDWMSPEYDNILGAFVKLRGYPCSWTFYHHLRKEISREFTFKQEIITEAQNQLQQIVEERKTSNVTFVGVRIRRGDYIDVIKKYHGVLADEGYLKQAFAYYRNKYSNVVFVVCSDDLEWCKNNINNL
;
A
#
# COMPACT_ATOMS: atom_id res chain seq x y z
N MET A 1 -11.93 -7.72 6.77
CA MET A 1 -11.45 -6.32 6.61
C MET A 1 -9.93 -6.41 6.41
N TYR A 2 -9.26 -6.22 5.28
CA TYR A 2 -9.45 -5.48 4.03
C TYR A 2 -8.97 -6.34 2.84
N LEU A 3 -9.80 -6.47 1.79
CA LEU A 3 -9.39 -7.07 0.52
C LEU A 3 -9.94 -6.22 -0.64
N PHE A 4 -9.63 -4.92 -0.68
CA PHE A 4 -10.20 -4.05 -1.72
C PHE A 4 -9.23 -3.04 -2.36
N ILE A 5 -7.94 -3.10 -2.05
CA ILE A 5 -6.91 -2.34 -2.81
C ILE A 5 -6.20 -3.22 -3.86
N TYR A 6 -6.27 -4.55 -3.73
CA TYR A 6 -5.49 -5.46 -4.58
C TYR A 6 -6.06 -5.68 -5.99
N PHE A 7 -7.36 -5.52 -6.21
CA PHE A 7 -7.97 -6.02 -7.46
C PHE A 7 -7.90 -5.06 -8.65
N HIS A 8 -7.87 -3.74 -8.44
CA HIS A 8 -7.94 -2.77 -9.54
C HIS A 8 -6.58 -2.53 -10.22
N PHE A 9 -5.48 -2.59 -9.47
CA PHE A 9 -4.13 -2.43 -10.04
C PHE A 9 -3.58 -3.72 -10.65
N PHE A 10 -3.90 -4.89 -10.06
CA PHE A 10 -3.46 -6.18 -10.60
C PHE A 10 -4.09 -6.47 -11.97
N LYS A 11 -5.36 -6.06 -12.18
CA LYS A 11 -6.03 -6.22 -13.49
C LYS A 11 -5.45 -5.27 -14.55
N PHE A 12 -4.97 -4.08 -14.17
CA PHE A 12 -4.30 -3.15 -15.09
C PHE A 12 -2.91 -3.66 -15.49
N PHE A 13 -2.10 -4.11 -14.52
CA PHE A 13 -0.76 -4.66 -14.80
C PHE A 13 -0.82 -6.02 -15.50
N PHE A 14 -1.75 -6.90 -15.14
CA PHE A 14 -1.98 -8.16 -15.86
C PHE A 14 -2.46 -7.91 -17.28
N ASN A 15 -3.36 -6.94 -17.50
CA ASN A 15 -3.74 -6.56 -18.87
C ASN A 15 -2.60 -5.91 -19.65
N CYS A 16 -1.74 -5.09 -19.03
CA CYS A 16 -0.56 -4.53 -19.71
C CYS A 16 0.50 -5.58 -20.00
N LEU A 17 0.76 -6.52 -19.08
CA LEU A 17 1.71 -7.61 -19.27
C LEU A 17 1.19 -8.63 -20.29
N VAL A 18 -0.10 -8.99 -20.25
CA VAL A 18 -0.72 -9.85 -21.26
C VAL A 18 -0.74 -9.15 -22.62
N LYS A 19 -1.05 -7.85 -22.69
CA LYS A 19 -0.96 -7.08 -23.94
C LYS A 19 0.47 -7.00 -24.45
N LEU A 20 1.47 -6.82 -23.58
CA LEU A 20 2.88 -6.80 -23.95
C LEU A 20 3.35 -8.18 -24.43
N VAL A 21 2.96 -9.26 -23.75
CA VAL A 21 3.27 -10.64 -24.14
C VAL A 21 2.57 -11.00 -25.45
N VAL A 22 1.31 -10.62 -25.65
CA VAL A 22 0.58 -10.81 -26.91
C VAL A 22 1.21 -9.97 -28.03
N PHE A 23 1.61 -8.72 -27.76
CA PHE A 23 2.26 -7.86 -28.74
C PHE A 23 3.64 -8.39 -29.13
N ILE A 24 4.45 -8.83 -28.16
CA ILE A 24 5.74 -9.49 -28.41
C ILE A 24 5.52 -10.81 -29.17
N SER A 25 4.50 -11.59 -28.81
CA SER A 25 4.17 -12.84 -29.51
C SER A 25 3.73 -12.60 -30.94
N LEU A 26 2.86 -11.61 -31.19
CA LEU A 26 2.42 -11.20 -32.53
C LEU A 26 3.56 -10.58 -33.34
N PHE A 27 4.46 -9.83 -32.71
CA PHE A 27 5.66 -9.27 -33.35
C PHE A 27 6.65 -10.37 -33.74
N ILE A 28 6.85 -11.36 -32.86
CA ILE A 28 7.68 -12.55 -33.15
C ILE A 28 7.03 -13.39 -34.26
N VAL A 29 5.72 -13.64 -34.21
CA VAL A 29 4.99 -14.38 -35.26
C VAL A 29 5.04 -13.63 -36.59
N SER A 30 4.85 -12.30 -36.58
CA SER A 30 4.99 -11.43 -37.76
C SER A 30 6.39 -11.53 -38.37
N ARG A 31 7.44 -11.43 -37.55
CA ARG A 31 8.83 -11.63 -38.00
C ARG A 31 9.09 -13.04 -38.50
N LEU A 32 8.58 -14.07 -37.83
CA LEU A 32 8.70 -15.47 -38.27
C LEU A 32 8.01 -15.69 -39.63
N ASN A 33 6.92 -14.96 -39.91
CA ASN A 33 6.21 -15.00 -41.20
C ASN A 33 6.92 -14.19 -42.30
N GLU A 34 7.69 -13.15 -41.95
CA GLU A 34 8.63 -12.50 -42.89
C GLU A 34 9.81 -13.43 -43.23
N TYR A 35 10.33 -14.18 -42.26
CA TYR A 35 11.41 -15.14 -42.48
C TYR A 35 10.97 -16.44 -43.16
N SER A 36 9.68 -16.83 -43.09
CA SER A 36 9.15 -18.00 -43.81
C SER A 36 9.05 -17.76 -45.33
N LYS A 37 9.07 -16.49 -45.76
CA LYS A 37 9.15 -16.11 -47.18
C LYS A 37 10.57 -16.19 -47.76
N SER A 38 11.60 -16.36 -46.93
CA SER A 38 12.95 -16.72 -47.36
C SER A 38 13.28 -18.15 -46.92
N ALA A 39 12.84 -19.13 -47.71
CA ALA A 39 13.21 -20.52 -47.48
C ALA A 39 14.73 -20.71 -47.56
N VAL A 40 15.23 -21.70 -46.82
CA VAL A 40 16.63 -22.13 -46.65
C VAL A 40 17.37 -21.46 -45.47
N LEU A 41 16.95 -21.76 -44.23
CA LEU A 41 17.81 -22.00 -43.03
C LEU A 41 17.03 -22.23 -41.70
N THR A 42 15.77 -22.66 -41.74
CA THR A 42 14.80 -22.47 -40.65
C THR A 42 14.44 -23.69 -39.78
N ALA A 43 15.17 -24.80 -39.83
CA ALA A 43 14.89 -25.94 -38.93
C ALA A 43 15.60 -25.82 -37.56
N HIS A 44 16.84 -25.31 -37.54
CA HIS A 44 17.67 -25.32 -36.33
C HIS A 44 17.42 -24.15 -35.37
N ARG A 45 16.92 -23.01 -35.89
CA ARG A 45 16.61 -21.81 -35.09
C ARG A 45 15.23 -21.89 -34.42
N GLY A 46 14.21 -22.45 -35.08
CA GLY A 46 12.87 -22.64 -34.50
C GLY A 46 12.87 -23.52 -33.24
N ARG A 47 13.72 -24.55 -33.20
CA ARG A 47 13.93 -25.41 -32.02
C ARG A 47 14.50 -24.64 -30.81
N ARG A 48 15.36 -23.65 -31.03
CA ARG A 48 15.95 -22.83 -29.96
C ARG A 48 14.94 -21.87 -29.34
N TYR A 49 14.05 -21.28 -30.16
CA TYR A 49 12.98 -20.40 -29.66
C TYR A 49 11.88 -21.18 -28.94
N GLY A 50 11.52 -22.38 -29.41
CA GLY A 50 10.60 -23.27 -28.70
C GLY A 50 11.14 -23.72 -27.34
N LEU A 51 12.44 -24.02 -27.26
CA LEU A 51 13.10 -24.37 -26.00
C LEU A 51 13.14 -23.19 -25.03
N PHE A 52 13.36 -21.96 -25.52
CA PHE A 52 13.36 -20.75 -24.71
C PHE A 52 11.98 -20.47 -24.10
N LEU A 53 10.91 -20.61 -24.90
CA LEU A 53 9.52 -20.46 -24.42
C LEU A 53 9.17 -21.49 -23.35
N LEU A 54 9.54 -22.77 -23.55
CA LEU A 54 9.33 -23.82 -22.55
C LEU A 54 10.11 -23.55 -21.25
N LEU A 55 11.35 -23.06 -21.36
CA LEU A 55 12.17 -22.73 -20.19
C LEU A 55 11.56 -21.57 -19.38
N THR A 56 11.07 -20.53 -20.06
CA THR A 56 10.42 -19.39 -19.38
C THR A 56 9.12 -19.80 -18.67
N PHE A 57 8.33 -20.70 -19.27
CA PHE A 57 7.12 -21.22 -18.66
C PHE A 57 7.43 -22.10 -17.43
N PHE A 58 8.48 -22.92 -17.50
CA PHE A 58 8.92 -23.78 -16.41
C PHE A 58 9.45 -22.97 -15.20
N LEU A 59 10.23 -21.92 -15.45
CA LEU A 59 10.72 -21.03 -14.39
C LEU A 59 9.59 -20.27 -13.67
N LEU A 60 8.52 -19.91 -14.40
CA LEU A 60 7.34 -19.29 -13.82
C LEU A 60 6.59 -20.23 -12.86
N ILE A 61 6.50 -21.52 -13.21
CA ILE A 61 5.86 -22.55 -12.36
C ILE A 61 6.66 -22.77 -11.08
N LEU A 62 7.99 -22.87 -11.18
CA LEU A 62 8.86 -23.04 -10.01
C LEU A 62 8.78 -21.86 -9.04
N TYR A 63 8.67 -20.63 -9.56
CA TYR A 63 8.52 -19.43 -8.75
C TYR A 63 7.20 -19.43 -7.96
N VAL A 64 6.09 -19.85 -8.59
CA VAL A 64 4.78 -19.98 -7.93
C VAL A 64 4.82 -21.04 -6.82
N PHE A 65 5.48 -22.18 -7.08
CA PHE A 65 5.60 -23.27 -6.10
C PHE A 65 6.44 -22.87 -4.87
N PHE A 66 7.51 -22.09 -5.07
CA PHE A 66 8.38 -21.63 -3.99
C PHE A 66 7.71 -20.60 -3.06
N ILE A 67 6.81 -19.77 -3.60
CA ILE A 67 6.00 -18.82 -2.82
C ILE A 67 4.95 -19.53 -1.97
N GLN A 68 4.40 -20.66 -2.44
CA GLN A 68 3.36 -21.40 -1.71
C GLN A 68 3.90 -22.24 -0.54
N ASN A 69 5.16 -22.69 -0.59
CA ASN A 69 5.71 -23.61 0.42
C ASN A 69 6.44 -22.95 1.59
N ASN A 70 6.76 -21.66 1.55
CA ASN A 70 7.48 -20.97 2.63
C ASN A 70 6.55 -20.16 3.55
N GLY A 71 5.54 -20.84 4.10
CA GLY A 71 4.69 -20.34 5.17
C GLY A 71 5.00 -21.00 6.53
N THR A 72 5.10 -20.17 7.56
CA THR A 72 4.83 -20.41 9.00
C THR A 72 5.82 -21.24 9.85
N THR A 73 6.45 -20.56 10.81
CA THR A 73 6.71 -21.09 12.16
C THR A 73 6.44 -20.00 13.19
N ASP A 74 5.38 -20.18 13.98
CA ASP A 74 4.96 -19.34 15.10
C ASP A 74 5.78 -19.64 16.36
N ARG A 75 6.09 -18.61 17.17
CA ARG A 75 6.41 -18.75 18.59
C ARG A 75 5.59 -17.76 19.40
N LYS A 76 4.81 -18.30 20.34
CA LYS A 76 4.09 -17.59 21.41
C LYS A 76 5.07 -17.09 22.48
N ILE A 77 4.82 -15.91 23.03
CA ILE A 77 5.22 -15.53 24.40
C ILE A 77 4.07 -14.76 25.04
N ASP A 78 3.72 -15.15 26.25
CA ASP A 78 2.60 -14.68 27.08
C ASP A 78 2.94 -13.44 27.94
N GLU A 79 1.87 -12.67 28.19
CA GLU A 79 1.47 -11.92 29.39
C GLU A 79 2.50 -11.15 30.25
N THR A 80 2.26 -9.85 30.50
CA THR A 80 1.53 -9.40 31.71
C THR A 80 1.37 -7.87 31.77
N SER A 81 0.24 -7.49 32.36
CA SER A 81 -0.27 -6.13 32.58
C SER A 81 0.51 -5.35 33.64
N SER A 82 0.64 -4.03 33.47
CA SER A 82 0.66 -3.12 34.63
C SER A 82 0.08 -1.75 34.26
N THR A 83 -0.83 -1.31 35.11
CA THR A 83 -1.50 -0.01 35.13
C THR A 83 -0.56 1.09 35.65
N LYS A 84 -0.63 2.29 35.08
CA LYS A 84 -0.68 3.56 35.84
C LYS A 84 -0.90 4.80 34.97
N THR A 85 -1.68 5.69 35.57
CA THR A 85 -2.17 6.99 35.14
C THR A 85 -1.09 8.06 35.29
N GLU A 86 -0.75 8.78 34.22
CA GLU A 86 -0.41 10.22 34.17
C GLU A 86 -0.17 10.63 32.70
N ILE A 87 -0.70 11.79 32.31
CA ILE A 87 -0.68 12.27 30.91
C ILE A 87 0.72 12.85 30.62
N ASP A 88 1.60 12.04 30.04
CA ASP A 88 2.86 12.46 29.43
C ASP A 88 2.69 12.48 27.90
N LEU A 89 2.97 13.62 27.27
CA LEU A 89 2.79 13.85 25.83
C LEU A 89 3.92 13.21 25.01
N GLY A 90 4.02 11.88 25.10
CA GLY A 90 4.38 11.02 23.99
C GLY A 90 5.78 11.17 23.38
N TYR A 91 6.82 11.31 24.19
CA TYR A 91 8.18 10.93 23.81
C TYR A 91 8.81 10.08 24.88
N THR A 92 9.44 8.97 24.50
CA THR A 92 10.41 8.39 25.43
C THR A 92 11.57 9.38 25.55
N SER A 93 12.03 9.65 26.77
CA SER A 93 13.22 10.48 27.01
C SER A 93 14.41 10.05 26.12
N THR A 94 14.45 8.77 25.75
CA THR A 94 15.43 8.15 24.86
C THR A 94 15.39 8.66 23.42
N GLU A 95 14.22 8.90 22.83
CA GLU A 95 14.08 9.38 21.44
C GLU A 95 14.50 10.84 21.30
N LYS A 96 14.09 11.68 22.24
CA LYS A 96 14.52 13.07 22.34
C LYS A 96 16.04 13.15 22.53
N GLN A 97 16.59 12.36 23.45
CA GLN A 97 18.03 12.25 23.62
C GLN A 97 18.75 11.69 22.39
N LEU A 98 18.13 10.80 21.61
CA LEU A 98 18.69 10.28 20.37
C LEU A 98 18.76 11.38 19.30
N LEU A 99 17.69 12.15 19.10
CA LEU A 99 17.70 13.28 18.18
C LEU A 99 18.70 14.36 18.58
N PHE A 100 18.72 14.78 19.85
CA PHE A 100 19.73 15.73 20.34
C PHE A 100 21.15 15.20 20.19
N ARG A 101 21.40 13.92 20.48
CA ARG A 101 22.71 13.30 20.23
C ARG A 101 23.07 13.34 18.75
N ILE A 102 22.14 13.03 17.84
CA ILE A 102 22.38 13.11 16.39
C ILE A 102 22.72 14.56 15.99
N MET A 103 21.91 15.53 16.41
CA MET A 103 22.11 16.96 16.10
C MET A 103 23.43 17.51 16.66
N ASN A 104 23.82 17.14 17.88
CA ASN A 104 25.04 17.62 18.53
C ASN A 104 26.29 16.82 18.15
N SER A 105 26.14 15.56 17.72
CA SER A 105 27.24 14.78 17.12
C SER A 105 27.55 15.21 15.69
N ALA A 106 26.58 15.84 15.02
CA ALA A 106 26.72 16.44 13.72
C ALA A 106 27.45 17.80 13.84
N ASN A 107 28.72 17.77 14.23
CA ASN A 107 29.65 18.83 13.86
C ASN A 107 29.76 18.82 12.34
N TYR A 108 29.04 19.77 11.75
CA TYR A 108 28.82 20.05 10.34
C TYR A 108 30.08 19.78 9.48
N THR A 109 30.23 18.55 9.01
CA THR A 109 31.19 18.18 7.97
C THR A 109 30.50 17.23 7.01
N ASP A 110 30.56 17.63 5.75
CA ASP A 110 29.86 17.14 4.56
C ASP A 110 30.25 15.71 4.13
N ASN A 111 30.70 14.87 5.06
CA ASN A 111 31.20 13.53 4.77
C ASN A 111 30.28 12.45 5.33
N LEU A 112 29.20 12.22 4.56
CA LEU A 112 28.83 10.89 4.06
C LEU A 112 29.36 9.70 4.86
N THR A 113 28.73 9.39 6.00
CA THR A 113 28.76 8.03 6.52
C THR A 113 27.33 7.55 6.75
N ARG A 114 27.04 6.39 6.15
CA ARG A 114 25.75 5.71 6.00
C ARG A 114 25.00 5.41 7.31
N SER A 115 25.50 5.82 8.48
CA SER A 115 25.22 5.07 9.70
C SER A 115 24.24 5.70 10.69
N LYS A 116 23.97 7.02 10.73
CA LYS A 116 23.09 7.61 11.77
C LYS A 116 22.43 8.92 11.35
N GLY A 117 21.41 8.84 10.50
CA GLY A 117 20.63 9.99 10.06
C GLY A 117 19.16 9.95 10.50
N VAL A 118 18.49 11.08 10.35
CA VAL A 118 17.05 11.25 10.57
C VAL A 118 16.35 11.33 9.22
N MET A 119 15.15 10.75 9.14
CA MET A 119 14.28 10.86 7.98
C MET A 119 12.88 11.30 8.39
N SER A 120 12.27 12.19 7.62
CA SER A 120 10.86 12.53 7.72
C SER A 120 10.24 12.63 6.33
N ILE A 121 8.93 12.83 6.25
CA ILE A 121 8.20 13.01 5.00
C ILE A 121 7.27 14.21 5.09
N LYS A 122 7.28 15.05 4.06
CA LYS A 122 6.23 16.05 3.86
C LYS A 122 4.96 15.31 3.45
N TYR A 123 3.90 15.49 4.24
CA TYR A 123 2.62 14.83 4.00
C TYR A 123 1.66 15.72 3.21
N GLN A 124 0.74 15.08 2.49
CA GLN A 124 -0.35 15.75 1.76
C GLN A 124 -1.53 14.81 1.48
N GLY A 125 -2.70 15.39 1.24
CA GLY A 125 -3.91 14.64 0.95
C GLY A 125 -4.67 14.20 2.20
N ARG A 126 -5.50 13.16 2.07
CA ARG A 126 -6.41 12.67 3.13
C ARG A 126 -5.86 11.39 3.75
N LEU A 127 -6.58 10.81 4.72
CA LEU A 127 -6.15 9.64 5.52
C LEU A 127 -5.43 8.54 4.72
N GLY A 128 -5.97 8.09 3.59
CA GLY A 128 -5.34 7.06 2.77
C GLY A 128 -3.98 7.47 2.18
N ASN A 129 -3.79 8.76 1.87
CA ASN A 129 -2.50 9.30 1.46
C ASN A 129 -1.52 9.36 2.64
N LEU A 130 -1.98 9.84 3.80
CA LEU A 130 -1.17 9.87 5.02
C LEU A 130 -0.66 8.47 5.39
N MET A 131 -1.50 7.44 5.26
CA MET A 131 -1.11 6.03 5.47
C MET A 131 -0.06 5.58 4.44
N GLY A 132 -0.19 5.96 3.17
CA GLY A 132 0.79 5.64 2.12
C GLY A 132 2.14 6.36 2.33
N GLU A 133 2.10 7.63 2.73
CA GLU A 133 3.27 8.43 3.06
C GLU A 133 3.97 7.89 4.32
N TYR A 134 3.21 7.48 5.35
CA TYR A 134 3.74 6.80 6.52
C TYR A 134 4.46 5.50 6.13
N ALA A 135 3.81 4.64 5.34
CA ALA A 135 4.39 3.38 4.88
C ALA A 135 5.67 3.60 4.05
N THR A 136 5.69 4.67 3.25
CA THR A 136 6.87 5.08 2.48
C THR A 136 8.01 5.52 3.38
N LEU A 137 7.74 6.37 4.37
CA LEU A 137 8.74 6.77 5.36
C LEU A 137 9.28 5.55 6.13
N TYR A 138 8.39 4.67 6.58
CA TYR A 138 8.76 3.44 7.29
C TYR A 138 9.73 2.59 6.48
N ALA A 139 9.39 2.33 5.20
CA ALA A 139 10.20 1.50 4.33
C ALA A 139 11.56 2.13 4.00
N LEU A 140 11.57 3.41 3.62
CA LEU A 140 12.80 4.11 3.25
C LEU A 140 13.72 4.35 4.44
N ALA A 141 13.17 4.68 5.62
CA ALA A 141 13.98 4.81 6.82
C ALA A 141 14.65 3.48 7.18
N LYS A 142 13.93 2.35 7.03
CA LYS A 142 14.48 1.01 7.29
C LYS A 142 15.59 0.65 6.30
N SER A 143 15.37 0.81 4.99
CA SER A 143 16.36 0.45 3.96
C SER A 143 17.61 1.35 4.02
N ASN A 144 17.43 2.62 4.37
CA ASN A 144 18.52 3.58 4.55
C ASN A 144 19.14 3.56 5.95
N LYS A 145 18.67 2.71 6.88
CA LYS A 145 19.15 2.61 8.27
C LYS A 145 19.10 3.96 9.02
N ARG A 146 17.99 4.68 8.86
CA ARG A 146 17.73 6.00 9.47
C ARG A 146 16.64 5.91 10.51
N VAL A 147 16.65 6.87 11.43
CA VAL A 147 15.59 7.02 12.43
C VAL A 147 14.46 7.84 11.81
N PRO A 148 13.25 7.27 11.63
CA PRO A 148 12.11 8.00 11.12
C PRO A 148 11.46 8.86 12.21
N PHE A 149 10.98 10.04 11.83
CA PHE A 149 10.07 10.84 12.64
C PHE A 149 8.96 11.43 11.77
N LEU A 150 7.74 11.45 12.28
CA LEU A 150 6.60 12.12 11.63
C LEU A 150 6.62 13.62 11.92
N LEU A 151 6.19 14.43 10.95
CA LEU A 151 5.83 15.80 11.26
C LEU A 151 4.67 15.81 12.26
N LEU A 152 4.69 16.71 13.25
CA LEU A 152 3.73 16.73 14.36
C LEU A 152 2.27 16.64 13.89
N GLU A 153 1.91 17.42 12.87
CA GLU A 153 0.55 17.47 12.36
C GLU A 153 0.13 16.16 11.65
N MET A 154 1.05 15.51 10.93
CA MET A 154 0.79 14.18 10.36
C MET A 154 0.52 13.15 11.45
N HIS A 155 1.34 13.17 12.50
CA HIS A 155 1.18 12.29 13.65
C HIS A 155 -0.17 12.52 14.33
N LYS A 156 -0.56 13.77 14.60
CA LYS A 156 -1.87 14.10 15.17
C LYS A 156 -3.02 13.53 14.34
N LEU A 157 -2.98 13.70 13.02
CA LEU A 157 -4.02 13.19 12.12
C LEU A 157 -4.13 11.67 12.10
N LEU A 158 -3.00 10.96 12.14
CA LEU A 158 -2.99 9.49 12.12
C LEU A 158 -3.29 8.87 13.50
N ASN A 159 -2.86 9.53 14.58
CA ASN A 159 -3.06 9.08 15.96
C ASN A 159 -4.54 9.13 16.39
N ILE A 160 -5.41 9.76 15.60
CA ILE A 160 -6.87 9.62 15.76
C ILE A 160 -7.28 8.14 15.56
N TYR A 161 -6.61 7.41 14.68
CA TYR A 161 -7.03 6.09 14.22
C TYR A 161 -6.15 4.94 14.68
N PHE A 162 -4.84 5.19 14.81
CA PHE A 162 -3.82 4.14 14.97
C PHE A 162 -2.83 4.50 16.07
N ASP A 163 -2.32 3.49 16.77
CA ASP A 163 -1.13 3.63 17.64
C ASP A 163 0.12 3.29 16.81
N LEU A 164 0.81 4.33 16.35
CA LEU A 164 1.92 4.21 15.40
C LEU A 164 3.28 4.10 16.11
N SER A 165 4.19 3.30 15.54
CA SER A 165 5.53 3.13 16.10
C SER A 165 6.48 4.29 15.78
N ILE A 166 6.25 5.04 14.69
CA ILE A 166 7.09 6.18 14.33
C ILE A 166 6.66 7.40 15.14
N PRO A 167 7.53 7.93 16.02
CA PRO A 167 7.20 9.07 16.87
C PRO A 167 7.06 10.37 16.06
N ALA A 168 6.34 11.34 16.62
CA ALA A 168 6.31 12.71 16.11
C ALA A 168 7.67 13.43 16.29
N LEU A 169 7.90 14.51 15.57
CA LEU A 169 8.98 15.44 15.89
C LEU A 169 8.57 16.33 17.06
N ASP A 170 9.43 16.37 18.09
CA ASP A 170 9.23 17.23 19.25
C ASP A 170 9.36 18.71 18.83
N PRO A 171 8.33 19.56 19.05
CA PRO A 171 8.36 20.97 18.68
C PRO A 171 9.45 21.79 19.39
N SER A 172 9.95 21.32 20.53
CA SER A 172 11.07 21.95 21.25
C SER A 172 12.42 21.71 20.58
N ILE A 173 12.50 20.74 19.66
CA ILE A 173 13.67 20.59 18.80
C ILE A 173 13.65 21.78 17.83
N GLY A 174 14.69 22.61 17.92
CA GLY A 174 14.84 23.80 17.08
C GLY A 174 14.93 23.47 15.58
N ASN A 175 15.39 24.42 14.78
CA ASN A 175 15.41 24.25 13.33
C ASN A 175 16.34 23.10 12.90
N ILE A 176 15.75 22.03 12.36
CA ILE A 176 16.51 20.91 11.77
C ILE A 176 16.91 21.29 10.34
N PRO A 177 18.19 21.16 9.96
CA PRO A 177 18.69 21.52 8.63
C PRO A 177 18.32 20.44 7.59
N TRP A 178 17.04 20.36 7.27
CA TRP A 178 16.51 19.36 6.34
C TRP A 178 17.04 19.51 4.92
N ILE A 179 17.50 18.39 4.36
CA ILE A 179 17.72 18.21 2.93
C ILE A 179 16.43 17.65 2.34
N ASP A 180 15.75 18.45 1.54
CA ASP A 180 14.55 18.01 0.82
C ASP A 180 14.94 17.04 -0.30
N TYR A 181 14.35 15.84 -0.29
CA TYR A 181 14.61 14.80 -1.29
C TYR A 181 13.30 14.42 -1.99
N VAL A 182 13.22 14.63 -3.30
CA VAL A 182 12.01 14.36 -4.09
C VAL A 182 11.98 12.90 -4.52
N ILE A 183 10.87 12.21 -4.21
CA ILE A 183 10.58 10.85 -4.66
C ILE A 183 9.41 10.88 -5.64
N HIS A 184 9.53 10.06 -6.69
CA HIS A 184 8.48 9.85 -7.69
C HIS A 184 7.31 9.02 -7.14
N ASP A 185 6.13 9.18 -7.72
CA ASP A 185 4.91 8.45 -7.37
C ASP A 185 5.02 6.94 -7.65
N TRP A 186 5.72 6.55 -8.71
CA TRP A 186 6.01 5.14 -9.04
C TRP A 186 7.00 4.45 -8.09
N MET A 187 7.78 5.24 -7.33
CA MET A 187 8.89 4.79 -6.48
C MET A 187 10.01 4.03 -7.23
N SER A 188 11.26 4.14 -6.79
CA SER A 188 12.42 3.60 -7.49
C SER A 188 13.37 2.87 -6.52
N PRO A 189 14.01 1.75 -6.92
CA PRO A 189 15.02 1.07 -6.11
C PRO A 189 16.24 1.93 -5.75
N GLU A 190 16.51 2.99 -6.51
CA GLU A 190 17.63 3.92 -6.22
C GLU A 190 17.50 4.59 -4.84
N TYR A 191 16.28 4.68 -4.30
CA TYR A 191 16.01 5.30 -3.00
C TYR A 191 16.49 4.48 -1.80
N ASP A 192 17.08 3.29 -2.01
CA ASP A 192 17.73 2.53 -0.93
C ASP A 192 19.07 3.12 -0.46
N ASN A 193 19.58 4.15 -1.16
CA ASN A 193 20.86 4.80 -0.84
C ASN A 193 20.77 6.34 -0.86
N ILE A 194 19.78 6.91 -0.17
CA ILE A 194 19.61 8.36 -0.03
C ILE A 194 20.70 8.94 0.89
N LEU A 195 21.37 9.99 0.41
CA LEU A 195 22.47 10.67 1.11
C LEU A 195 21.99 11.81 2.03
N GLY A 196 22.87 12.27 2.93
CA GLY A 196 22.66 13.42 3.82
C GLY A 196 22.13 13.06 5.21
N ALA A 197 22.53 13.74 6.29
CA ALA A 197 22.18 13.31 7.67
C ALA A 197 20.70 13.55 8.03
N PHE A 198 20.09 14.63 7.56
CA PHE A 198 18.71 15.02 7.86
C PHE A 198 17.91 15.09 6.55
N VAL A 199 17.10 14.08 6.27
CA VAL A 199 16.39 13.98 4.98
C VAL A 199 14.90 14.17 5.18
N LYS A 200 14.29 15.03 4.37
CA LYS A 200 12.84 15.21 4.32
C LYS A 200 12.33 14.84 2.94
N LEU A 201 11.64 13.71 2.87
CA LEU A 201 11.05 13.19 1.65
C LEU A 201 9.92 14.12 1.18
N ARG A 202 9.83 14.35 -0.14
CA ARG A 202 8.79 15.15 -0.81
C ARG A 202 8.31 14.41 -2.05
N GLY A 203 7.12 14.72 -2.53
CA GLY A 203 6.52 14.06 -3.68
C GLY A 203 5.16 13.45 -3.29
N TYR A 204 4.66 12.54 -4.11
CA TYR A 204 3.36 11.88 -3.87
C TYR A 204 3.50 10.36 -4.07
N PRO A 205 4.25 9.67 -3.19
CA PRO A 205 4.52 8.25 -3.34
C PRO A 205 3.22 7.43 -3.30
N CYS A 206 2.95 6.67 -4.35
CA CYS A 206 1.71 5.90 -4.51
C CYS A 206 1.93 4.41 -4.80
N SER A 207 3.18 3.94 -4.72
CA SER A 207 3.56 2.59 -5.13
C SER A 207 3.59 1.60 -3.96
N TRP A 208 2.47 0.91 -3.74
CA TRP A 208 2.37 -0.10 -2.67
C TRP A 208 3.35 -1.28 -2.84
N THR A 209 3.76 -1.55 -4.08
CA THR A 209 4.70 -2.63 -4.41
C THR A 209 6.07 -2.40 -3.79
N PHE A 210 6.47 -1.13 -3.62
CA PHE A 210 7.77 -0.76 -3.04
C PHE A 210 7.95 -1.35 -1.64
N TYR A 211 6.94 -1.21 -0.78
CA TYR A 211 6.99 -1.67 0.61
C TYR A 211 6.22 -2.98 0.86
N HIS A 212 5.83 -3.71 -0.20
CA HIS A 212 5.05 -4.94 -0.05
C HIS A 212 5.80 -6.05 0.71
N HIS A 213 7.13 -6.06 0.64
CA HIS A 213 7.98 -6.96 1.41
C HIS A 213 7.85 -6.74 2.94
N LEU A 214 7.47 -5.52 3.36
CA LEU A 214 7.20 -5.13 4.75
C LEU A 214 5.71 -5.19 5.12
N ARG A 215 4.84 -5.75 4.27
CA ARG A 215 3.38 -5.71 4.48
C ARG A 215 2.93 -6.15 5.88
N LYS A 216 3.58 -7.17 6.46
CA LYS A 216 3.21 -7.69 7.78
C LYS A 216 3.52 -6.69 8.89
N GLU A 217 4.62 -5.95 8.78
CA GLU A 217 5.01 -4.92 9.74
C GLU A 217 4.07 -3.72 9.58
N ILE A 218 3.92 -3.21 8.35
CA ILE A 218 3.06 -2.06 8.04
C ILE A 218 1.59 -2.32 8.40
N SER A 219 1.09 -3.56 8.23
CA SER A 219 -0.27 -3.89 8.65
C SER A 219 -0.47 -3.82 10.16
N ARG A 220 0.57 -4.03 10.98
CA ARG A 220 0.47 -3.88 12.44
C ARG A 220 0.38 -2.41 12.84
N GLU A 221 1.13 -1.55 12.15
CA GLU A 221 1.08 -0.08 12.33
C GLU A 221 -0.34 0.47 12.13
N PHE A 222 -1.11 -0.11 11.22
CA PHE A 222 -2.48 0.34 10.93
C PHE A 222 -3.56 -0.49 11.62
N THR A 223 -3.27 -0.97 12.84
CA THR A 223 -4.28 -1.55 13.71
C THR A 223 -5.12 -0.42 14.31
N PHE A 224 -6.43 -0.45 14.07
CA PHE A 224 -7.34 0.56 14.62
C PHE A 224 -7.38 0.50 16.14
N LYS A 225 -7.53 1.66 16.76
CA LYS A 225 -7.80 1.76 18.20
C LYS A 225 -9.08 1.03 18.58
N GLN A 226 -9.10 0.48 19.80
CA GLN A 226 -10.15 -0.43 20.25
C GLN A 226 -11.53 0.23 20.23
N GLU A 227 -11.63 1.51 20.56
CA GLU A 227 -12.87 2.28 20.52
C GLU A 227 -13.49 2.35 19.11
N ILE A 228 -12.66 2.46 18.06
CA ILE A 228 -13.13 2.47 16.66
C ILE A 228 -13.64 1.08 16.27
N ILE A 229 -12.92 0.04 16.69
CA ILE A 229 -13.32 -1.35 16.44
C ILE A 229 -14.66 -1.65 17.11
N THR A 230 -14.80 -1.29 18.39
CA THR A 230 -16.03 -1.50 19.17
C THR A 230 -17.20 -0.75 18.54
N GLU A 231 -17.01 0.52 18.18
CA GLU A 231 -18.08 1.31 17.53
C GLU A 231 -18.50 0.70 16.19
N ALA A 232 -17.55 0.29 15.35
CA ALA A 232 -17.87 -0.36 14.09
C ALA A 232 -18.60 -1.69 14.30
N GLN A 233 -18.22 -2.48 15.30
CA GLN A 233 -18.90 -3.74 15.64
C GLN A 233 -20.32 -3.51 16.15
N ASN A 234 -20.53 -2.49 17.00
CA ASN A 234 -21.85 -2.11 17.49
C ASN A 234 -22.79 -1.73 16.33
N GLN A 235 -22.32 -0.92 15.39
CA GLN A 235 -23.11 -0.54 14.21
C GLN A 235 -23.49 -1.75 13.36
N LEU A 236 -22.56 -2.69 13.15
CA LEU A 236 -22.86 -3.92 12.42
C LEU A 236 -23.86 -4.79 13.18
N GLN A 237 -23.74 -4.89 14.50
CA GLN A 237 -24.67 -5.64 15.33
C GLN A 237 -26.08 -5.04 15.29
N GLN A 238 -26.20 -3.71 15.39
CA GLN A 238 -27.48 -3.02 15.29
C GLN A 238 -28.18 -3.34 13.96
N ILE A 239 -27.45 -3.39 12.85
CA ILE A 239 -28.01 -3.77 11.54
C ILE A 239 -28.58 -5.21 11.57
N VAL A 240 -27.91 -6.15 12.26
CA VAL A 240 -28.41 -7.53 12.41
C VAL A 240 -29.71 -7.57 13.21
N GLU A 241 -29.75 -6.82 14.32
CA GLU A 241 -30.90 -6.74 15.23
C GLU A 241 -32.11 -6.11 14.57
N GLU A 242 -31.94 -4.96 13.91
CA GLU A 242 -33.01 -4.25 13.18
C GLU A 242 -33.62 -5.12 12.07
N ARG A 243 -32.77 -5.89 11.37
CA ARG A 243 -33.21 -6.80 10.31
C ARG A 243 -33.73 -8.14 10.82
N LYS A 244 -33.66 -8.40 12.14
CA LYS A 244 -34.05 -9.66 12.78
C LYS A 244 -33.47 -10.89 12.06
N THR A 245 -32.19 -10.80 11.70
CA THR A 245 -31.50 -11.81 10.90
C THR A 245 -30.34 -12.43 11.69
N SER A 246 -29.76 -13.52 11.20
CA SER A 246 -28.60 -14.18 11.81
C SER A 246 -27.69 -14.74 10.72
N ASN A 247 -26.44 -15.08 11.08
CA ASN A 247 -25.43 -15.60 10.15
C ASN A 247 -25.19 -14.68 8.94
N VAL A 248 -25.17 -13.37 9.17
CA VAL A 248 -24.96 -12.35 8.13
C VAL A 248 -23.50 -12.33 7.68
N THR A 249 -23.30 -12.33 6.37
CA THR A 249 -22.03 -11.96 5.75
C THR A 249 -22.07 -10.49 5.35
N PHE A 250 -21.29 -9.66 6.04
CA PHE A 250 -21.13 -8.26 5.65
C PHE A 250 -20.14 -8.11 4.50
N VAL A 251 -20.55 -7.37 3.46
CA VAL A 251 -19.71 -7.03 2.31
C VAL A 251 -19.58 -5.51 2.24
N GLY A 252 -18.39 -4.99 2.56
CA GLY A 252 -18.09 -3.57 2.43
C GLY A 252 -17.95 -3.16 0.96
N VAL A 253 -18.69 -2.13 0.54
CA VAL A 253 -18.69 -1.59 -0.82
C VAL A 253 -18.25 -0.14 -0.74
N ARG A 254 -17.05 0.17 -1.24
CA ARG A 254 -16.57 1.55 -1.34
C ARG A 254 -16.83 2.10 -2.72
N ILE A 255 -17.58 3.19 -2.80
CA ILE A 255 -17.83 3.92 -4.04
C ILE A 255 -17.19 5.28 -3.89
N ARG A 256 -16.17 5.57 -4.70
CA ARG A 256 -15.41 6.83 -4.64
C ARG A 256 -15.76 7.67 -5.87
N ARG A 257 -16.44 8.78 -5.62
CA ARG A 257 -16.88 9.75 -6.63
C ARG A 257 -16.42 11.13 -6.18
N GLY A 258 -17.33 12.05 -5.85
CA GLY A 258 -16.99 13.39 -5.38
C GLY A 258 -15.91 14.06 -6.24
N ASP A 259 -14.89 14.61 -5.60
CA ASP A 259 -13.73 15.22 -6.26
C ASP A 259 -12.94 14.25 -7.16
N TYR A 260 -13.05 12.95 -6.92
CA TYR A 260 -12.35 11.94 -7.71
C TYR A 260 -12.88 11.82 -9.14
N ILE A 261 -14.11 12.27 -9.42
CA ILE A 261 -14.67 12.28 -10.78
C ILE A 261 -13.79 13.11 -11.72
N ASP A 262 -13.26 14.23 -11.25
CA ASP A 262 -12.41 15.08 -12.09
C ASP A 262 -10.94 14.64 -12.05
N VAL A 263 -10.49 14.06 -10.94
CA VAL A 263 -9.16 13.45 -10.84
C VAL A 263 -9.05 12.30 -11.85
N ILE A 264 -9.99 11.37 -11.87
CA ILE A 264 -9.89 10.17 -12.71
C ILE A 264 -9.91 10.49 -14.21
N LYS A 265 -10.63 11.54 -14.62
CA LYS A 265 -10.64 12.04 -16.00
C LYS A 265 -9.25 12.50 -16.45
N LYS A 266 -8.50 13.19 -15.57
CA LYS A 266 -7.12 13.63 -15.87
C LYS A 266 -6.17 12.46 -16.12
N TYR A 267 -6.46 11.30 -15.54
CA TYR A 267 -5.71 10.07 -15.73
C TYR A 267 -6.32 9.13 -16.80
N HIS A 268 -7.29 9.61 -17.58
CA HIS A 268 -8.03 8.81 -18.57
C HIS A 268 -8.62 7.51 -18.00
N GLY A 269 -8.94 7.52 -16.70
CA GLY A 269 -9.52 6.37 -16.02
C GLY A 269 -11.04 6.32 -16.17
N VAL A 270 -11.61 5.19 -15.77
CA VAL A 270 -13.05 4.91 -15.83
C VAL A 270 -13.55 4.63 -14.41
N LEU A 271 -14.68 5.25 -14.06
CA LEU A 271 -15.38 4.95 -12.80
C LEU A 271 -16.14 3.64 -12.92
N ALA A 272 -16.32 2.96 -11.79
CA ALA A 272 -17.25 1.85 -11.71
C ALA A 272 -18.66 2.32 -12.10
N ASP A 273 -19.17 1.78 -13.20
CA ASP A 273 -20.52 2.04 -13.68
C ASP A 273 -21.54 1.11 -13.01
N GLU A 274 -22.82 1.34 -13.28
CA GLU A 274 -23.90 0.52 -12.75
C GLU A 274 -23.75 -0.95 -13.18
N GLY A 275 -23.33 -1.21 -14.42
CA GLY A 275 -23.14 -2.56 -14.95
C GLY A 275 -22.07 -3.36 -14.20
N TYR A 276 -20.95 -2.73 -13.85
CA TYR A 276 -19.92 -3.32 -13.00
C TYR A 276 -20.45 -3.59 -11.59
N LEU A 277 -21.13 -2.61 -10.98
CA LEU A 277 -21.66 -2.75 -9.61
C LEU A 277 -22.71 -3.86 -9.55
N LYS A 278 -23.64 -3.94 -10.52
CA LYS A 278 -24.64 -5.00 -10.61
C LYS A 278 -24.01 -6.39 -10.66
N GLN A 279 -22.96 -6.57 -11.47
CA GLN A 279 -22.22 -7.83 -11.54
C GLN A 279 -21.50 -8.16 -10.23
N ALA A 280 -20.87 -7.17 -9.59
CA ALA A 280 -20.19 -7.35 -8.32
C ALA A 280 -21.15 -7.76 -7.19
N PHE A 281 -22.31 -7.10 -7.09
CA PHE A 281 -23.33 -7.41 -6.09
C PHE A 281 -23.92 -8.81 -6.34
N ALA A 282 -24.24 -9.14 -7.59
CA ALA A 282 -24.72 -10.47 -7.96
C ALA A 282 -23.72 -11.58 -7.60
N TYR A 283 -22.43 -11.37 -7.85
CA TYR A 283 -21.38 -12.32 -7.47
C TYR A 283 -21.41 -12.66 -5.97
N TYR A 284 -21.52 -11.64 -5.11
CA TYR A 284 -21.55 -11.86 -3.66
C TYR A 284 -22.86 -12.50 -3.17
N ARG A 285 -24.00 -12.14 -3.78
CA ARG A 285 -25.28 -12.81 -3.49
C ARG A 285 -25.27 -14.29 -3.86
N ASN A 286 -24.65 -14.63 -5.00
CA ASN A 286 -24.55 -16.02 -5.43
C ASN A 286 -23.57 -16.83 -4.55
N LYS A 287 -22.60 -16.15 -3.92
CA LYS A 287 -21.56 -16.79 -3.11
C LYS A 287 -22.00 -17.05 -1.67
N TYR A 288 -22.86 -16.21 -1.10
CA TYR A 288 -23.22 -16.23 0.31
C TYR A 288 -24.74 -16.20 0.48
N SER A 289 -25.27 -17.03 1.38
CA SER A 289 -26.70 -17.20 1.58
C SER A 289 -27.40 -16.00 2.21
N ASN A 290 -26.72 -15.22 3.05
CA ASN A 290 -27.26 -14.04 3.72
C ASN A 290 -26.24 -12.89 3.68
N VAL A 291 -26.41 -11.97 2.74
CA VAL A 291 -25.47 -10.86 2.51
C VAL A 291 -26.09 -9.53 2.88
N VAL A 292 -25.32 -8.73 3.62
CA VAL A 292 -25.60 -7.30 3.82
C VAL A 292 -24.47 -6.49 3.24
N PHE A 293 -24.79 -5.66 2.25
CA PHE A 293 -23.85 -4.73 1.65
C PHE A 293 -23.77 -3.45 2.49
N VAL A 294 -22.57 -3.12 2.98
CA VAL A 294 -22.29 -1.90 3.72
C VAL A 294 -21.63 -0.91 2.77
N VAL A 295 -22.41 0.07 2.29
CA VAL A 295 -21.95 1.03 1.28
C VAL A 295 -21.32 2.25 1.95
N CYS A 296 -20.06 2.52 1.63
CA CYS A 296 -19.34 3.73 2.05
C CYS A 296 -19.03 4.57 0.81
N SER A 297 -19.57 5.78 0.75
CA SER A 297 -19.40 6.70 -0.38
C SER A 297 -19.27 8.14 0.09
N ASP A 298 -18.52 8.93 -0.66
CA ASP A 298 -18.49 10.39 -0.58
C ASP A 298 -19.62 11.04 -1.42
N ASP A 299 -20.40 10.22 -2.13
CA ASP A 299 -21.56 10.59 -2.92
C ASP A 299 -22.68 9.56 -2.67
N LEU A 300 -23.37 9.70 -1.54
CA LEU A 300 -24.46 8.80 -1.14
C LEU A 300 -25.71 9.01 -1.99
N GLU A 301 -25.92 10.21 -2.52
CA GLU A 301 -27.07 10.52 -3.36
C GLU A 301 -26.97 9.79 -4.70
N TRP A 302 -25.80 9.78 -5.33
CA TRP A 302 -25.57 8.94 -6.50
C TRP A 302 -25.80 7.47 -6.20
N CYS A 303 -25.35 6.97 -5.03
CA CYS A 303 -25.60 5.58 -4.65
C CYS A 303 -27.10 5.27 -4.54
N LYS A 304 -27.89 6.15 -3.90
CA LYS A 304 -29.35 5.97 -3.81
C LYS A 304 -30.01 5.91 -5.18
N ASN A 305 -29.60 6.79 -6.10
CA ASN A 305 -30.22 6.89 -7.42
C ASN A 305 -29.82 5.74 -8.36
N ASN A 306 -28.65 5.12 -8.17
CA ASN A 306 -28.11 4.15 -9.14
C ASN A 306 -28.02 2.72 -8.60
N ILE A 307 -27.91 2.53 -7.28
CA ILE A 307 -27.66 1.20 -6.69
C ILE A 307 -28.56 0.83 -5.51
N ASN A 308 -29.57 1.65 -5.17
CA ASN A 308 -30.46 1.34 -4.04
C ASN A 308 -31.24 0.04 -4.22
N ASN A 309 -31.55 -0.31 -5.48
CA ASN A 309 -32.28 -1.53 -5.84
C ASN A 309 -31.33 -2.66 -6.29
N LEU A 310 -30.01 -2.43 -6.28
CA LEU A 310 -29.03 -3.37 -6.76
C LEU A 310 -28.64 -4.40 -5.75
#